data_AF-A0AA88SMZ2-F1
#
_entry.id   AF-A0AA88SMZ2-F1
#
_cell.length_a   1.000
_cell.length_b   1.000
_cell.length_c   1.000
_cell.angle_alpha   90.00
_cell.angle_beta   90.00
_cell.angle_gamma   90.00
#
_symmetry.space_group_name_H-M   'P 1'
#
loop_
_entity.id
_entity.type
_entity.pdbx_description
1 polymer ?
#
loop_
_entity_poly.entity_id
_entity_poly.type
_entity_poly.pdbx_seq_one_letter_code
_entity_poly.pdbx_strand_id
1 'polypeptide(L)'
;MKALQDLHSKIVKLCKPWIFPLDIDDGSNLKCYPWLETDASTAGPMVAIYAELTDQLHHKFKDRLLPGQRGALWLCMMQYCESCTSPRTPEHLLYLYHTHLRSLPWRHLHPDTQLMEQLFNVERGSPRSCFLFLGEVLCEVNWVSIASNHLQTPPTNTTYPTLPDTDTQKESHTMLVYLLYMLVFLAKEEQLLSQPDSPLLSLLVQSTSLPWHQLDLSSYQGILGYLSTHYPPSLLLSADSAPQLLLKLIRSAAGFHPRLNEAHQEETLKAGAYVCWCVQSLVTLEQGGNITLSSLEAQLETLLDSVVTFSPPETGLEQRHMAFCSLFGNALVLLNEVGVSSGEALAAHGLPILPLLTACSRCLASVRHMTRIMEACITAYFNHAEDESVGWSPVLASLQVPELTVEDFLSESQSGGSFLTLYAFILQRVVTKTTTADDRRTLALINTWTDEVFPSGPGDEAKLFLWWHKALVLSAEQLQPQAGQTEVSGVVKNLLKLQTRLLQLGEERLNLGLLGAIGLGKRSPVSNRFRVVVRSLAVFLSIQVPSETELRLQPTGDLQLSVKAQQMLGMLEAMPSNKQYSELEDSVNKAIQFIRYPGHCLKDAPRLLALLANLLYPDVRYLNIIR
;
A
#
# COMPACT_ATOMS: atom_id res chain seq x y z
N MET A 1 -19.48 35.66 -33.70
CA MET A 1 -18.07 35.26 -33.81
C MET A 1 -17.28 36.13 -34.80
N LYS A 2 -17.51 36.09 -36.13
CA LYS A 2 -16.75 36.89 -37.12
C LYS A 2 -16.68 38.39 -36.82
N ALA A 3 -17.80 39.02 -36.44
CA ALA A 3 -17.82 40.43 -36.06
C ALA A 3 -16.94 40.77 -34.84
N LEU A 4 -16.82 39.87 -33.86
CA LEU A 4 -15.94 40.06 -32.70
C LEU A 4 -14.47 39.97 -33.11
N GLN A 5 -14.10 38.96 -33.90
CA GLN A 5 -12.74 38.81 -34.42
C GLN A 5 -12.34 40.01 -35.31
N ASP A 6 -13.24 40.48 -36.17
CA ASP A 6 -13.00 41.65 -37.03
C ASP A 6 -12.79 42.92 -36.20
N LEU A 7 -13.60 43.14 -35.16
CA LEU A 7 -13.45 44.29 -34.26
C LEU A 7 -12.17 44.20 -33.44
N HIS A 8 -11.88 43.04 -32.86
CA HIS A 8 -10.63 42.80 -32.14
C HIS A 8 -9.41 43.05 -33.04
N SER A 9 -9.41 42.51 -34.27
CA SER A 9 -8.33 42.72 -35.24
C SER A 9 -8.12 44.20 -35.58
N LYS A 10 -9.21 44.97 -35.71
CA LYS A 10 -9.12 46.43 -35.93
C LYS A 10 -8.54 47.17 -34.72
N ILE A 11 -8.94 46.80 -33.51
CA ILE A 11 -8.38 47.37 -32.27
C ILE A 11 -6.89 47.04 -32.16
N VAL A 12 -6.50 45.77 -32.36
CA VAL A 12 -5.09 45.36 -32.36
C VAL A 12 -4.31 46.15 -33.39
N LYS A 13 -4.78 46.26 -34.64
CA LYS A 13 -4.10 47.03 -35.69
C LYS A 13 -3.95 48.52 -35.35
N LEU A 14 -4.98 49.11 -34.77
CA LEU A 14 -4.96 50.52 -34.33
C LEU A 14 -3.91 50.73 -33.23
N CYS A 15 -3.85 49.81 -32.26
CA CYS A 15 -2.96 49.89 -31.12
C CYS A 15 -1.54 49.40 -31.41
N LYS A 16 -1.33 48.57 -32.44
CA LYS A 16 -0.06 47.86 -32.70
C LYS A 16 1.17 48.77 -32.66
N PRO A 17 1.22 49.93 -33.34
CA PRO A 17 2.39 50.81 -33.32
C PRO A 17 2.69 51.42 -31.94
N TRP A 18 1.67 51.48 -31.08
CA TRP A 18 1.69 52.19 -29.80
C TRP A 18 1.63 51.27 -28.60
N ILE A 19 1.48 49.95 -28.81
CA ILE A 19 1.32 48.97 -27.73
C ILE A 19 2.17 47.70 -27.93
N PHE A 20 2.36 47.22 -29.16
CA PHE A 20 2.96 45.90 -29.38
C PHE A 20 4.34 46.02 -30.02
N PRO A 21 5.29 45.12 -29.69
CA PRO A 21 6.55 45.02 -30.41
C PRO A 21 6.32 44.80 -31.91
N LEU A 22 7.12 45.46 -32.74
CA LEU A 22 7.08 45.34 -34.20
C LEU A 22 8.27 44.52 -34.69
N ASP A 23 8.03 43.62 -35.65
CA ASP A 23 9.11 42.88 -36.30
C ASP A 23 9.86 43.81 -37.27
N ILE A 24 11.19 43.69 -37.31
CA ILE A 24 12.04 44.40 -38.27
C ILE A 24 12.27 43.46 -39.46
N ASP A 25 11.89 43.87 -40.67
CA ASP A 25 11.85 43.05 -41.91
C ASP A 25 13.21 42.50 -42.39
N ASP A 26 14.31 42.71 -41.67
CA ASP A 26 15.68 42.42 -42.12
C ASP A 26 16.17 40.98 -41.80
N GLY A 27 15.27 40.02 -41.56
CA GLY A 27 15.63 38.61 -41.33
C GLY A 27 16.41 38.34 -40.03
N SER A 28 16.57 39.36 -39.19
CA SER A 28 17.09 39.24 -37.83
C SER A 28 15.92 39.20 -36.85
N ASN A 29 15.96 38.34 -35.83
CA ASN A 29 14.91 38.24 -34.78
C ASN A 29 14.90 39.47 -33.83
N LEU A 30 15.22 40.66 -34.35
CA LEU A 30 15.25 41.92 -33.62
C LEU A 30 13.86 42.54 -33.64
N LYS A 31 13.28 42.74 -32.45
CA LYS A 31 12.00 43.41 -32.25
C LYS A 31 12.23 44.91 -31.99
N CYS A 32 11.48 45.76 -32.68
CA CYS A 32 11.38 47.18 -32.37
C CYS A 32 10.35 47.36 -31.26
N TYR A 33 10.80 47.88 -30.11
CA TYR A 33 9.92 48.14 -28.98
C TYR A 33 9.23 49.51 -29.12
N PRO A 34 7.95 49.60 -28.76
CA PRO A 34 7.11 50.74 -29.11
C PRO A 34 7.37 52.01 -28.29
N TRP A 35 8.06 51.93 -27.14
CA TRP A 35 8.51 53.09 -26.34
C TRP A 35 9.66 52.70 -25.40
N LEU A 36 10.32 53.70 -24.81
CA LEU A 36 11.39 53.53 -23.81
C LEU A 36 10.83 53.57 -22.38
N GLU A 37 11.65 53.17 -21.40
CA GLU A 37 11.28 53.22 -19.98
C GLU A 37 10.89 54.63 -19.49
N THR A 38 11.54 55.67 -20.02
CA THR A 38 11.24 57.08 -19.72
C THR A 38 9.84 57.52 -20.16
N ASP A 39 9.26 56.82 -21.14
CA ASP A 39 7.98 57.16 -21.74
C ASP A 39 6.80 56.48 -21.02
N ALA A 40 7.05 55.70 -19.96
CA ALA A 40 6.05 54.88 -19.27
C ALA A 40 4.80 55.67 -18.84
N SER A 41 4.97 56.93 -18.40
CA SER A 41 3.88 57.81 -18.00
C SER A 41 2.94 58.17 -19.15
N THR A 42 3.45 58.22 -20.39
CA THR A 42 2.69 58.50 -21.61
C THR A 42 2.14 57.22 -22.23
N ALA A 43 2.87 56.10 -22.10
CA ALA A 43 2.46 54.80 -22.64
C ALA A 43 1.36 54.12 -21.82
N GLY A 44 1.38 54.26 -20.48
CA GLY A 44 0.38 53.66 -19.59
C GLY A 44 -1.08 53.91 -20.01
N PRO A 45 -1.49 55.18 -20.24
CA PRO A 45 -2.83 55.50 -20.75
C PRO A 45 -3.20 54.78 -22.07
N MET A 46 -2.25 54.54 -22.97
CA MET A 46 -2.52 53.80 -24.21
C MET A 46 -2.82 52.32 -23.94
N VAL A 47 -2.05 51.69 -23.04
CA VAL A 47 -2.29 50.30 -22.61
C VAL A 47 -3.62 50.20 -21.84
N ALA A 48 -3.95 51.19 -21.02
CA ALA A 48 -5.24 51.28 -20.33
C ALA A 48 -6.41 51.31 -21.31
N ILE A 49 -6.36 52.17 -22.34
CA ILE A 49 -7.39 52.24 -23.38
C ILE A 49 -7.56 50.90 -24.08
N TYR A 50 -6.47 50.17 -24.36
CA TYR A 50 -6.57 48.84 -24.96
C TYR A 50 -7.28 47.82 -24.06
N ALA A 51 -6.99 47.84 -22.75
CA ALA A 51 -7.70 47.01 -21.77
C ALA A 51 -9.19 47.40 -21.70
N GLU A 52 -9.51 48.69 -21.62
CA GLU A 52 -10.91 49.18 -21.60
C GLU A 52 -11.68 48.79 -22.87
N LEU A 53 -11.07 48.91 -24.05
CA LEU A 53 -11.69 48.50 -25.31
C LEU A 53 -11.96 46.98 -25.33
N THR A 54 -11.04 46.19 -24.78
CA THR A 54 -11.21 44.74 -24.64
C THR A 54 -12.35 44.41 -23.68
N ASP A 55 -12.44 45.11 -22.55
CA ASP A 55 -13.53 44.92 -21.57
C ASP A 55 -14.90 45.31 -22.15
N GLN A 56 -14.97 46.41 -22.91
CA GLN A 56 -16.19 46.81 -23.60
C GLN A 56 -16.62 45.78 -24.66
N LEU A 57 -15.65 45.21 -25.40
CA LEU A 57 -15.94 44.08 -26.29
C LEU A 57 -16.46 42.86 -25.52
N HIS A 58 -15.84 42.52 -24.38
CA HIS A 58 -16.29 41.41 -23.54
C HIS A 58 -17.74 41.60 -23.12
N HIS A 59 -18.08 42.74 -22.51
CA HIS A 59 -19.44 43.03 -22.03
C HIS A 59 -20.48 43.00 -23.16
N LYS A 60 -20.12 43.47 -24.36
CA LYS A 60 -21.04 43.51 -25.50
C LYS A 60 -21.31 42.12 -26.10
N PHE A 61 -20.35 41.20 -26.01
CA PHE A 61 -20.42 39.90 -26.70
C PHE A 61 -20.60 38.70 -25.78
N LYS A 62 -20.31 38.77 -24.48
CA LYS A 62 -20.34 37.61 -23.56
C LYS A 62 -21.66 36.83 -23.60
N ASP A 63 -22.79 37.52 -23.63
CA ASP A 63 -24.13 36.89 -23.63
C ASP A 63 -24.62 36.51 -25.04
N ARG A 64 -23.78 36.75 -26.07
CA ARG A 64 -24.09 36.51 -27.49
C ARG A 64 -23.23 35.39 -28.09
N LEU A 65 -22.31 34.83 -27.32
CA LEU A 65 -21.43 33.75 -27.74
C LEU A 65 -22.09 32.41 -27.40
N LEU A 66 -21.96 31.45 -28.31
CA LEU A 66 -22.33 30.06 -28.01
C LEU A 66 -21.27 29.42 -27.12
N PRO A 67 -21.61 28.38 -26.33
CA PRO A 67 -20.62 27.58 -25.61
C PRO A 67 -19.47 27.14 -26.53
N GLY A 68 -18.23 27.24 -26.05
CA GLY A 68 -17.02 26.92 -26.81
C GLY A 68 -16.55 28.00 -27.80
N GLN A 69 -17.29 29.10 -28.02
CA GLN A 69 -16.82 30.18 -28.87
C GLN A 69 -15.81 31.09 -28.14
N ARG A 70 -14.70 31.38 -28.83
CA ARG A 70 -13.63 32.27 -28.35
C ARG A 70 -14.14 33.71 -28.17
N GLY A 71 -14.08 34.20 -26.94
CA GLY A 71 -14.50 35.55 -26.55
C GLY A 71 -13.38 36.60 -26.62
N ALA A 72 -13.70 37.83 -26.22
CA ALA A 72 -12.75 38.96 -26.25
C ALA A 72 -11.53 38.72 -25.35
N LEU A 73 -11.74 38.12 -24.16
CA LEU A 73 -10.67 37.79 -23.22
C LEU A 73 -9.71 36.72 -23.79
N TRP A 74 -10.24 35.71 -24.48
CA TRP A 74 -9.41 34.71 -25.17
C TRP A 74 -8.53 35.35 -26.25
N LEU A 75 -9.13 36.22 -27.08
CA LEU A 75 -8.42 36.91 -28.16
C LEU A 75 -7.33 37.83 -27.61
N CYS A 76 -7.62 38.56 -26.53
CA CYS A 76 -6.65 39.42 -25.85
C CYS A 76 -5.48 38.61 -25.26
N MET A 77 -5.77 37.48 -24.60
CA MET A 77 -4.72 36.67 -23.99
C MET A 77 -3.82 36.03 -25.05
N MET A 78 -4.39 35.51 -26.13
CA MET A 78 -3.62 35.02 -27.27
C MET A 78 -2.72 36.10 -27.88
N GLN A 79 -3.26 37.31 -28.08
CA GLN A 79 -2.48 38.44 -28.59
C GLN A 79 -1.30 38.77 -27.67
N TYR A 80 -1.52 38.74 -26.35
CA TYR A 80 -0.48 38.96 -25.34
C TYR A 80 0.62 37.88 -25.42
N CYS A 81 0.25 36.59 -25.45
CA CYS A 81 1.21 35.49 -25.59
C CYS A 81 2.01 35.59 -26.90
N GLU A 82 1.38 35.90 -28.02
CA GLU A 82 2.07 35.96 -29.32
C GLU A 82 3.02 37.17 -29.43
N SER A 83 2.63 38.31 -28.84
CA SER A 83 3.33 39.58 -29.08
C SER A 83 4.29 39.98 -27.97
N CYS A 84 3.92 39.70 -26.70
CA CYS A 84 4.56 40.33 -25.54
C CYS A 84 5.49 39.38 -24.77
N THR A 85 5.41 38.06 -24.92
CA THR A 85 6.15 37.11 -24.07
C THR A 85 7.47 36.62 -24.68
N SER A 86 8.06 37.35 -25.63
CA SER A 86 9.38 37.00 -26.19
C SER A 86 10.47 36.95 -25.09
N PRO A 87 11.48 36.04 -25.17
CA PRO A 87 12.53 35.90 -24.16
C PRO A 87 13.29 37.17 -23.76
N ARG A 88 13.27 38.20 -24.61
CA ARG A 88 14.00 39.47 -24.41
C ARG A 88 13.07 40.68 -24.27
N THR A 89 11.78 40.47 -24.00
CA THR A 89 10.86 41.59 -23.77
C THR A 89 11.30 42.35 -22.51
N PRO A 90 11.48 43.68 -22.57
CA PRO A 90 11.85 44.50 -21.42
C PRO A 90 10.78 44.51 -20.30
N GLU A 91 11.22 44.42 -19.05
CA GLU A 91 10.34 44.40 -17.87
C GLU A 91 9.49 45.67 -17.71
N HIS A 92 9.98 46.84 -18.12
CA HIS A 92 9.18 48.07 -18.04
C HIS A 92 7.95 48.05 -18.95
N LEU A 93 7.99 47.31 -20.08
CA LEU A 93 6.82 47.09 -20.93
C LEU A 93 5.86 46.11 -20.28
N LEU A 94 6.39 44.97 -19.80
CA LEU A 94 5.62 43.92 -19.15
C LEU A 94 4.89 44.45 -17.91
N TYR A 95 5.54 45.28 -17.11
CA TYR A 95 4.94 45.95 -15.96
C TYR A 95 3.67 46.72 -16.33
N LEU A 96 3.71 47.54 -17.39
CA LEU A 96 2.54 48.28 -17.86
C LEU A 96 1.46 47.35 -18.43
N TYR A 97 1.84 46.33 -19.20
CA TYR A 97 0.89 45.34 -19.71
C TYR A 97 0.16 44.64 -18.56
N HIS A 98 0.89 44.06 -17.61
CA HIS A 98 0.30 43.32 -16.49
C HIS A 98 -0.54 44.24 -15.61
N THR A 99 -0.10 45.48 -15.36
CA THR A 99 -0.86 46.45 -14.56
C THR A 99 -2.24 46.71 -15.14
N HIS A 100 -2.33 46.96 -16.45
CA HIS A 100 -3.61 47.29 -17.09
C HIS A 100 -4.44 46.06 -17.44
N LEU A 101 -3.80 44.97 -17.88
CA LEU A 101 -4.51 43.73 -18.21
C LEU A 101 -5.12 43.04 -16.98
N ARG A 102 -4.59 43.24 -15.77
CA ARG A 102 -5.23 42.79 -14.52
C ARG A 102 -6.63 43.37 -14.28
N SER A 103 -6.97 44.50 -14.91
CA SER A 103 -8.31 45.09 -14.77
C SER A 103 -9.41 44.31 -15.50
N LEU A 104 -9.03 43.40 -16.40
CA LEU A 104 -9.98 42.60 -17.17
C LEU A 104 -10.64 41.51 -16.31
N PRO A 105 -11.91 41.15 -16.57
CA PRO A 105 -12.64 40.19 -15.76
C PRO A 105 -12.27 38.72 -16.10
N TRP A 106 -11.04 38.32 -15.79
CA TRP A 106 -10.45 37.02 -16.16
C TRP A 106 -11.22 35.80 -15.65
N ARG A 107 -12.01 35.93 -14.59
CA ARG A 107 -12.97 34.89 -14.17
C ARG A 107 -13.94 34.40 -15.26
N HIS A 108 -14.15 35.20 -16.31
CA HIS A 108 -14.97 34.85 -17.48
C HIS A 108 -14.15 34.33 -18.68
N LEU A 109 -12.83 34.15 -18.52
CA LEU A 109 -12.00 33.52 -19.54
C LEU A 109 -12.34 32.04 -19.62
N HIS A 110 -12.52 31.56 -20.86
CA HIS A 110 -12.69 30.15 -21.18
C HIS A 110 -11.50 29.72 -22.06
N PRO A 111 -10.43 29.14 -21.46
CA PRO A 111 -9.31 28.61 -22.21
C PRO A 111 -9.72 27.39 -23.05
N ASP A 112 -9.12 27.27 -24.24
CA ASP A 112 -9.11 26.05 -25.05
C ASP A 112 -7.68 25.47 -25.10
N THR A 113 -7.52 24.32 -25.74
CA THR A 113 -6.21 23.62 -25.84
C THR A 113 -5.14 24.50 -26.48
N GLN A 114 -5.50 25.30 -27.50
CA GLN A 114 -4.60 26.23 -28.16
C GLN A 114 -4.09 27.31 -27.19
N LEU A 115 -4.98 27.91 -26.39
CA LEU A 115 -4.56 28.90 -25.40
C LEU A 115 -3.67 28.24 -24.34
N MET A 116 -4.04 27.07 -23.81
CA MET A 116 -3.24 26.37 -22.81
C MET A 116 -1.85 26.00 -23.30
N GLU A 117 -1.71 25.61 -24.57
CA GLU A 117 -0.40 25.37 -25.19
C GLU A 117 0.45 26.65 -25.20
N GLN A 118 -0.14 27.81 -25.55
CA GLN A 118 0.58 29.09 -25.48
C GLN A 118 0.99 29.44 -24.06
N LEU A 119 0.09 29.28 -23.09
CA LEU A 119 0.41 29.54 -21.67
C LEU A 119 1.55 28.63 -21.17
N PHE A 120 1.53 27.36 -21.56
CA PHE A 120 2.59 26.40 -21.25
C PHE A 120 3.92 26.79 -21.89
N ASN A 121 3.91 27.27 -23.13
CA ASN A 121 5.12 27.75 -23.81
C ASN A 121 5.72 29.01 -23.16
N VAL A 122 4.92 29.81 -22.44
CA VAL A 122 5.43 31.01 -21.75
C VAL A 122 6.40 30.66 -20.63
N GLU A 123 6.20 29.54 -19.92
CA GLU A 123 7.16 29.04 -18.93
C GLU A 123 8.54 28.77 -19.55
N ARG A 124 8.56 28.34 -20.82
CA ARG A 124 9.78 28.00 -21.56
C ARG A 124 10.40 29.21 -22.25
N GLY A 125 11.10 30.00 -21.45
CA GLY A 125 12.05 31.01 -21.95
C GLY A 125 11.51 32.44 -22.05
N SER A 126 10.27 32.69 -21.65
CA SER A 126 9.77 34.08 -21.47
C SER A 126 10.31 34.70 -20.17
N PRO A 127 10.27 36.03 -20.03
CA PRO A 127 10.56 36.68 -18.74
C PRO A 127 9.63 36.16 -17.63
N ARG A 128 10.17 35.98 -16.42
CA ARG A 128 9.45 35.38 -15.28
C ARG A 128 8.16 36.13 -14.93
N SER A 129 8.14 37.44 -15.08
CA SER A 129 6.94 38.27 -14.84
C SER A 129 5.76 37.87 -15.73
N CYS A 130 6.02 37.40 -16.96
CA CYS A 130 4.98 36.88 -17.84
C CYS A 130 4.33 35.63 -17.26
N PHE A 131 5.13 34.67 -16.79
CA PHE A 131 4.63 33.43 -16.20
C PHE A 131 3.82 33.70 -14.93
N LEU A 132 4.29 34.62 -14.07
CA LEU A 132 3.57 35.03 -12.86
C LEU A 132 2.23 35.69 -13.18
N PHE A 133 2.19 36.62 -14.14
CA PHE A 133 0.93 37.24 -14.58
C PHE A 133 -0.06 36.20 -15.10
N LEU A 134 0.40 35.24 -15.91
CA LEU A 134 -0.47 34.15 -16.38
C LEU A 134 -0.93 33.26 -15.22
N GLY A 135 -0.07 33.00 -14.25
CA GLY A 135 -0.42 32.31 -13.01
C GLY A 135 -1.56 33.00 -12.26
N GLU A 136 -1.50 34.32 -12.10
CA GLU A 136 -2.57 35.13 -11.50
C GLU A 136 -3.89 34.96 -12.28
N VAL A 137 -3.84 35.07 -13.61
CA VAL A 137 -5.00 34.88 -14.48
C VAL A 137 -5.60 33.47 -14.32
N LEU A 138 -4.77 32.42 -14.30
CA LEU A 138 -5.24 31.04 -14.14
C LEU A 138 -5.93 30.81 -12.79
N CYS A 139 -5.55 31.56 -11.76
CA CYS A 139 -6.19 31.48 -10.44
C CYS A 139 -7.59 32.13 -10.42
N GLU A 140 -7.89 33.06 -11.34
CA GLU A 140 -9.23 33.64 -11.45
C GLU A 140 -10.19 32.78 -12.28
N VAL A 141 -9.65 31.93 -13.16
CA VAL A 141 -10.44 31.11 -14.10
C VAL A 141 -11.32 30.09 -13.36
N ASN A 142 -12.59 29.99 -13.75
CA ASN A 142 -13.51 29.00 -13.21
C ASN A 142 -13.32 27.62 -13.87
N TRP A 143 -12.32 26.88 -13.38
CA TRP A 143 -11.98 25.54 -13.88
C TRP A 143 -13.09 24.50 -13.69
N VAL A 144 -13.93 24.65 -12.67
CA VAL A 144 -15.07 23.74 -12.46
C VAL A 144 -16.11 23.91 -13.57
N SER A 145 -16.38 25.15 -13.99
CA SER A 145 -17.28 25.42 -15.13
C SER A 145 -16.68 24.96 -16.46
N ILE A 146 -15.38 25.14 -16.67
CA ILE A 146 -14.70 24.66 -17.86
C ILE A 146 -14.75 23.13 -17.90
N ALA A 147 -14.50 22.50 -16.75
CA ALA A 147 -14.62 21.07 -16.58
C ALA A 147 -16.04 20.57 -16.88
N SER A 148 -17.09 21.22 -16.38
CA SER A 148 -18.46 20.78 -16.70
C SER A 148 -18.82 20.93 -18.18
N ASN A 149 -18.27 21.94 -18.87
CA ASN A 149 -18.61 22.22 -20.27
C ASN A 149 -17.84 21.34 -21.28
N HIS A 150 -16.60 20.96 -20.95
CA HIS A 150 -15.77 20.10 -21.82
C HIS A 150 -15.77 18.63 -21.39
N LEU A 151 -16.04 18.33 -20.12
CA LEU A 151 -15.80 17.01 -19.50
C LEU A 151 -17.10 16.28 -19.11
N GLN A 152 -18.29 16.83 -19.39
CA GLN A 152 -19.56 16.08 -19.28
C GLN A 152 -19.84 15.31 -20.57
N THR A 153 -20.03 14.00 -20.44
CA THR A 153 -20.70 13.17 -21.46
C THR A 153 -22.11 13.69 -21.70
N PRO A 154 -22.59 13.79 -22.96
CA PRO A 154 -23.97 14.19 -23.22
C PRO A 154 -24.92 13.19 -22.52
N PRO A 155 -26.05 13.67 -21.94
CA PRO A 155 -26.98 12.80 -21.23
C PRO A 155 -27.52 11.72 -22.17
N THR A 156 -27.42 10.46 -21.72
CA THR A 156 -27.91 9.23 -22.38
C THR A 156 -29.43 9.15 -22.58
N ASN A 157 -30.15 10.28 -22.48
CA ASN A 157 -31.61 10.37 -22.61
C ASN A 157 -32.11 10.59 -24.04
N THR A 158 -31.25 10.47 -25.06
CA THR A 158 -31.70 10.29 -26.44
C THR A 158 -31.68 8.81 -26.79
N THR A 159 -32.78 8.30 -27.35
CA THR A 159 -33.08 6.90 -27.70
C THR A 159 -32.10 6.25 -28.71
N TYR A 160 -30.97 6.89 -28.98
CA TYR A 160 -29.88 6.42 -29.82
C TYR A 160 -28.53 6.74 -29.12
N PRO A 161 -27.63 5.76 -28.96
CA PRO A 161 -26.29 6.04 -28.46
C PRO A 161 -25.50 6.77 -29.55
N THR A 162 -25.42 8.09 -29.47
CA THR A 162 -24.35 8.82 -30.17
C THR A 162 -23.04 8.50 -29.47
N LEU A 163 -22.13 7.82 -30.18
CA LEU A 163 -20.75 7.63 -29.75
C LEU A 163 -20.16 8.99 -29.31
N PRO A 164 -19.46 9.07 -28.18
CA PRO A 164 -18.74 10.29 -27.81
C PRO A 164 -17.73 10.61 -28.93
N ASP A 165 -17.79 11.81 -29.49
CA ASP A 165 -16.86 12.26 -30.52
C ASP A 165 -15.43 12.19 -29.98
N THR A 166 -14.59 11.37 -30.62
CA THR A 166 -13.19 11.10 -30.23
C THR A 166 -12.35 12.38 -30.12
N ASP A 167 -12.69 13.41 -30.89
CA ASP A 167 -12.01 14.70 -30.87
C ASP A 167 -12.24 15.46 -29.56
N THR A 168 -13.46 15.39 -28.99
CA THR A 168 -13.81 16.08 -27.73
C THR A 168 -13.10 15.47 -26.52
N GLN A 169 -12.93 14.14 -26.52
CA GLN A 169 -12.16 13.45 -25.47
C GLN A 169 -10.66 13.80 -25.54
N LYS A 170 -10.11 13.92 -26.76
CA LYS A 170 -8.71 14.30 -26.96
C LYS A 170 -8.42 15.74 -26.51
N GLU A 171 -9.34 16.66 -26.78
CA GLU A 171 -9.23 18.05 -26.30
C GLU A 171 -9.29 18.13 -24.77
N SER A 172 -10.20 17.38 -24.17
CA SER A 172 -10.38 17.27 -22.71
C SER A 172 -9.12 16.73 -22.01
N HIS A 173 -8.56 15.65 -22.54
CA HIS A 173 -7.28 15.09 -22.09
C HIS A 173 -6.16 16.13 -22.15
N THR A 174 -5.97 16.76 -23.32
CA THR A 174 -4.89 17.74 -23.57
C THR A 174 -4.99 18.93 -22.61
N MET A 175 -6.21 19.43 -22.38
CA MET A 175 -6.49 20.51 -21.43
C MET A 175 -6.04 20.16 -20.01
N LEU A 176 -6.39 18.97 -19.52
CA LEU A 176 -6.01 18.50 -18.19
C LEU A 176 -4.50 18.31 -18.07
N VAL A 177 -3.83 17.83 -19.12
CA VAL A 177 -2.36 17.68 -19.13
C VAL A 177 -1.69 19.03 -18.94
N TYR A 178 -2.03 20.04 -19.75
CA TYR A 178 -1.46 21.37 -19.63
C TYR A 178 -1.76 22.00 -18.26
N LEU A 179 -3.00 21.88 -17.79
CA LEU A 179 -3.39 22.43 -16.49
C LEU A 179 -2.55 21.81 -15.35
N LEU A 180 -2.38 20.48 -15.34
CA LEU A 180 -1.61 19.83 -14.27
C LEU A 180 -0.14 20.25 -14.30
N TYR A 181 0.47 20.36 -15.47
CA TYR A 181 1.82 20.92 -15.60
C TYR A 181 1.89 22.37 -15.07
N MET A 182 0.95 23.23 -15.47
CA MET A 182 0.95 24.63 -15.03
C MET A 182 0.80 24.74 -13.51
N LEU A 183 -0.07 23.93 -12.89
CA LEU A 183 -0.20 23.87 -11.43
C LEU A 183 1.10 23.42 -10.75
N VAL A 184 1.78 22.42 -11.32
CA VAL A 184 3.09 21.95 -10.85
C VAL A 184 4.18 23.02 -11.04
N PHE A 185 4.12 23.85 -12.08
CA PHE A 185 5.09 24.94 -12.26
C PHE A 185 4.82 26.07 -11.26
N LEU A 186 3.55 26.47 -11.12
CA LEU A 186 3.13 27.56 -10.25
C LEU A 186 3.31 27.25 -8.76
N ALA A 187 3.19 25.99 -8.34
CA ALA A 187 3.35 25.57 -6.94
C ALA A 187 4.77 25.78 -6.37
N LYS A 188 5.71 26.31 -7.18
CA LYS A 188 7.07 26.70 -6.78
C LYS A 188 7.24 28.22 -6.64
N GLU A 189 6.27 28.99 -7.10
CA GLU A 189 6.39 30.43 -7.22
C GLU A 189 5.97 31.11 -5.91
N GLU A 190 6.95 31.38 -5.04
CA GLU A 190 6.75 32.01 -3.74
C GLU A 190 5.97 33.34 -3.80
N GLN A 191 6.11 34.11 -4.88
CA GLN A 191 5.39 35.38 -5.05
C GLN A 191 3.86 35.19 -5.10
N LEU A 192 3.37 34.06 -5.62
CA LEU A 192 1.93 33.74 -5.64
C LEU A 192 1.50 33.08 -4.32
N LEU A 193 2.37 32.25 -3.75
CA LEU A 193 2.08 31.51 -2.52
C LEU A 193 2.07 32.39 -1.26
N SER A 194 2.92 33.43 -1.22
CA SER A 194 3.05 34.33 -0.07
C SER A 194 1.94 35.39 0.03
N GLN A 195 1.04 35.47 -0.96
CA GLN A 195 -0.08 36.41 -0.93
C GLN A 195 -1.08 36.03 0.18
N PRO A 196 -1.64 37.01 0.91
CA PRO A 196 -2.73 36.74 1.84
C PRO A 196 -3.92 36.15 1.07
N ASP A 197 -4.52 35.09 1.61
CA ASP A 197 -5.58 34.31 0.94
C ASP A 197 -5.17 33.88 -0.48
N SER A 198 -3.95 33.37 -0.63
CA SER A 198 -3.34 33.02 -1.92
C SER A 198 -4.35 32.31 -2.84
N PRO A 199 -4.68 32.91 -4.00
CA PRO A 199 -5.64 32.34 -4.92
C PRO A 199 -5.08 31.08 -5.59
N LEU A 200 -3.76 30.90 -5.60
CA LEU A 200 -3.10 29.67 -6.05
C LEU A 200 -3.34 28.50 -5.10
N LEU A 201 -3.29 28.71 -3.78
CA LEU A 201 -3.65 27.66 -2.81
C LEU A 201 -5.11 27.25 -2.97
N SER A 202 -5.99 28.22 -3.18
CA SER A 202 -7.41 27.98 -3.45
C SER A 202 -7.61 27.18 -4.75
N LEU A 203 -6.87 27.51 -5.81
CA LEU A 203 -6.89 26.78 -7.06
C LEU A 203 -6.41 25.34 -6.87
N LEU A 204 -5.29 25.09 -6.19
CA LEU A 204 -4.79 23.74 -5.91
C LEU A 204 -5.81 22.88 -5.17
N VAL A 205 -6.53 23.46 -4.19
CA VAL A 205 -7.63 22.77 -3.50
C VAL A 205 -8.75 22.40 -4.48
N GLN A 206 -9.22 23.36 -5.28
CA GLN A 206 -10.29 23.13 -6.25
C GLN A 206 -9.88 22.13 -7.34
N SER A 207 -8.62 22.12 -7.74
CA SER A 207 -8.09 21.21 -8.75
C SER A 207 -8.19 19.74 -8.33
N THR A 208 -8.27 19.42 -7.03
CA THR A 208 -8.47 18.03 -6.57
C THR A 208 -9.82 17.43 -6.99
N SER A 209 -10.84 18.25 -7.29
CA SER A 209 -12.14 17.75 -7.77
C SER A 209 -12.22 17.58 -9.29
N LEU A 210 -11.16 17.88 -10.04
CA LEU A 210 -11.15 17.75 -11.50
C LEU A 210 -11.10 16.26 -11.93
N PRO A 211 -11.60 15.92 -13.13
CA PRO A 211 -11.71 14.54 -13.59
C PRO A 211 -10.37 13.99 -14.09
N TRP A 212 -9.37 13.92 -13.20
CA TRP A 212 -8.04 13.37 -13.50
C TRP A 212 -8.01 11.91 -13.96
N HIS A 213 -9.15 11.21 -13.97
CA HIS A 213 -9.24 9.87 -14.56
C HIS A 213 -8.97 9.90 -16.07
N GLN A 214 -9.28 11.04 -16.73
CA GLN A 214 -9.05 11.23 -18.16
C GLN A 214 -7.57 11.44 -18.53
N LEU A 215 -6.69 11.67 -17.55
CA LEU A 215 -5.25 11.67 -17.78
C LEU A 215 -4.78 10.24 -18.04
N ASP A 216 -4.04 10.06 -19.12
CA ASP A 216 -3.37 8.80 -19.44
C ASP A 216 -2.08 8.63 -18.61
N LEU A 217 -1.61 7.38 -18.54
CA LEU A 217 -0.41 7.01 -17.83
C LEU A 217 0.83 7.76 -18.33
N SER A 218 0.96 7.94 -19.65
CA SER A 218 2.16 8.53 -20.25
C SER A 218 2.35 10.00 -19.83
N SER A 219 1.27 10.79 -19.86
CA SER A 219 1.31 12.18 -19.41
C SER A 219 1.54 12.28 -17.91
N TYR A 220 0.92 11.40 -17.12
CA TYR A 220 1.12 11.37 -15.67
C TYR A 220 2.58 11.04 -15.29
N GLN A 221 3.20 10.08 -15.97
CA GLN A 221 4.62 9.76 -15.80
C GLN A 221 5.52 10.93 -16.20
N GLY A 222 5.19 11.68 -17.26
CA GLY A 222 5.92 12.89 -17.63
C GLY A 222 5.91 13.95 -16.52
N ILE A 223 4.77 14.11 -15.85
CA ILE A 223 4.59 15.05 -14.73
C ILE A 223 5.39 14.60 -13.50
N LEU A 224 5.34 13.31 -13.15
CA LEU A 224 6.21 12.75 -12.11
C LEU A 224 7.69 12.91 -12.45
N GLY A 225 8.07 12.73 -13.71
CA GLY A 225 9.43 12.98 -14.20
C GLY A 225 9.88 14.43 -13.97
N TYR A 226 9.02 15.40 -14.28
CA TYR A 226 9.28 16.81 -14.00
C TYR A 226 9.40 17.07 -12.49
N LEU A 227 8.53 16.48 -11.66
CA LEU A 227 8.65 16.60 -10.20
C LEU A 227 10.00 16.08 -9.71
N SER A 228 10.44 14.91 -10.16
CA SER A 228 11.73 14.33 -9.78
C SER A 228 12.93 15.19 -10.17
N THR A 229 12.89 15.91 -11.30
CA THR A 229 14.03 16.73 -11.76
C THR A 229 14.02 18.15 -11.20
N HIS A 230 12.84 18.69 -10.88
CA HIS A 230 12.70 20.09 -10.49
C HIS A 230 12.38 20.31 -9.02
N TYR A 231 11.84 19.32 -8.30
CA TYR A 231 11.56 19.42 -6.86
C TYR A 231 12.57 18.61 -6.04
N PRO A 232 12.96 19.07 -4.84
CA PRO A 232 13.77 18.25 -3.96
C PRO A 232 12.95 17.06 -3.45
N PRO A 233 13.57 15.88 -3.23
CA PRO A 233 12.90 14.73 -2.64
C PRO A 233 12.25 15.01 -1.27
N SER A 234 12.76 16.02 -0.54
CA SER A 234 12.20 16.49 0.74
C SER A 234 10.80 17.08 0.62
N LEU A 235 10.28 17.27 -0.61
CA LEU A 235 8.88 17.61 -0.86
C LEU A 235 7.92 16.68 -0.10
N LEU A 236 8.21 15.38 -0.05
CA LEU A 236 7.41 14.38 0.68
C LEU A 236 7.36 14.60 2.20
N LEU A 237 8.36 15.29 2.76
CA LEU A 237 8.48 15.54 4.18
C LEU A 237 7.94 16.91 4.60
N SER A 238 7.48 17.73 3.65
CA SER A 238 7.08 19.10 3.94
C SER A 238 5.80 19.16 4.78
N ALA A 239 5.84 20.01 5.81
CA ALA A 239 4.69 20.37 6.63
C ALA A 239 3.95 21.61 6.12
N ASP A 240 4.45 22.25 5.06
CA ASP A 240 3.92 23.49 4.53
C ASP A 240 2.66 23.25 3.68
N SER A 241 1.75 24.21 3.69
CA SER A 241 0.45 24.08 3.01
C SER A 241 0.56 23.88 1.50
N ALA A 242 1.46 24.60 0.83
CA ALA A 242 1.62 24.54 -0.62
C ALA A 242 2.14 23.16 -1.12
N PRO A 243 3.28 22.63 -0.61
CA PRO A 243 3.70 21.25 -0.83
C PRO A 243 2.63 20.20 -0.56
N GLN A 244 1.90 20.30 0.55
CA GLN A 244 0.86 19.33 0.89
C GLN A 244 -0.30 19.35 -0.09
N LEU A 245 -0.73 20.53 -0.53
CA LEU A 245 -1.78 20.67 -1.55
C LEU A 245 -1.31 20.14 -2.91
N LEU A 246 -0.06 20.39 -3.28
CA LEU A 246 0.55 19.82 -4.49
C LEU A 246 0.57 18.28 -4.42
N LEU A 247 1.07 17.70 -3.34
CA LEU A 247 1.08 16.25 -3.14
C LEU A 247 -0.33 15.66 -3.16
N LYS A 248 -1.31 16.35 -2.55
CA LYS A 248 -2.72 15.95 -2.60
C LYS A 248 -3.27 15.97 -4.02
N LEU A 249 -2.91 16.97 -4.82
CA LEU A 249 -3.29 17.06 -6.24
C LEU A 249 -2.69 15.91 -7.05
N ILE A 250 -1.40 15.64 -6.90
CA ILE A 250 -0.70 14.55 -7.61
C ILE A 250 -1.27 13.19 -7.20
N ARG A 251 -1.50 12.98 -5.90
CA ARG A 251 -2.18 11.78 -5.36
C ARG A 251 -3.60 11.62 -5.91
N SER A 252 -4.34 12.72 -6.05
CA SER A 252 -5.67 12.70 -6.67
C SER A 252 -5.60 12.35 -8.16
N ALA A 253 -4.58 12.82 -8.88
CA ALA A 253 -4.38 12.48 -10.29
C ALA A 253 -3.98 11.02 -10.51
N ALA A 254 -3.32 10.42 -9.51
CA ALA A 254 -3.00 9.00 -9.48
C ALA A 254 -4.20 8.06 -9.26
N GLY A 255 -5.36 8.59 -8.84
CA GLY A 255 -6.57 7.80 -8.56
C GLY A 255 -6.78 7.40 -7.10
N PHE A 256 -5.98 7.91 -6.14
CA PHE A 256 -6.15 7.62 -4.71
C PHE A 256 -7.28 8.40 -4.02
N HIS A 257 -8.16 9.06 -4.78
CA HIS A 257 -9.32 9.75 -4.21
C HIS A 257 -10.61 8.96 -4.49
N PRO A 258 -11.42 8.61 -3.47
CA PRO A 258 -12.61 7.80 -3.67
C PRO A 258 -13.59 8.46 -4.64
N ARG A 259 -14.03 7.72 -5.65
CA ARG A 259 -15.08 8.15 -6.59
C ARG A 259 -16.22 7.15 -6.59
N LEU A 260 -17.44 7.68 -6.64
CA LEU A 260 -18.66 6.89 -6.48
C LEU A 260 -19.10 6.16 -7.75
N ASN A 261 -18.55 6.47 -8.92
CA ASN A 261 -18.91 5.81 -10.17
C ASN A 261 -17.81 6.03 -11.23
N GLU A 262 -17.53 4.97 -12.00
CA GLU A 262 -16.63 4.86 -13.15
C GLU A 262 -15.21 4.35 -12.86
N ALA A 263 -15.04 3.04 -13.07
CA ALA A 263 -13.76 2.35 -13.11
C ALA A 263 -12.99 2.72 -14.40
N HIS A 264 -11.81 3.30 -14.27
CA HIS A 264 -10.96 3.67 -15.40
C HIS A 264 -9.75 2.75 -15.52
N GLN A 265 -9.45 2.32 -16.75
CA GLN A 265 -8.55 1.20 -17.04
C GLN A 265 -7.09 1.40 -16.57
N GLU A 266 -6.64 2.64 -16.37
CA GLU A 266 -5.24 2.97 -16.03
C GLU A 266 -5.04 3.49 -14.59
N GLU A 267 -6.07 3.54 -13.75
CA GLU A 267 -5.94 4.09 -12.39
C GLU A 267 -4.94 3.30 -11.54
N THR A 268 -5.00 1.97 -11.58
CA THR A 268 -4.03 1.10 -10.89
C THR A 268 -2.58 1.36 -11.37
N LEU A 269 -2.39 1.62 -12.66
CA LEU A 269 -1.06 1.90 -13.21
C LEU A 269 -0.53 3.27 -12.78
N LYS A 270 -1.38 4.31 -12.76
CA LYS A 270 -1.02 5.64 -12.26
C LYS A 270 -0.75 5.63 -10.76
N ALA A 271 -1.57 4.91 -9.98
CA ALA A 271 -1.34 4.66 -8.57
C ALA A 271 0.02 3.98 -8.35
N GLY A 272 0.35 2.96 -9.15
CA GLY A 272 1.64 2.31 -9.15
C GLY A 272 2.80 3.26 -9.44
N ALA A 273 2.68 4.11 -10.46
CA ALA A 273 3.70 5.10 -10.80
C ALA A 273 3.93 6.12 -9.66
N TYR A 274 2.86 6.57 -9.00
CA TYR A 274 2.95 7.44 -7.82
C TYR A 274 3.68 6.76 -6.64
N VAL A 275 3.32 5.51 -6.35
CA VAL A 275 3.97 4.72 -5.28
C VAL A 275 5.46 4.56 -5.57
N CYS A 276 5.83 4.20 -6.80
CA CYS A 276 7.23 4.09 -7.22
C CYS A 276 7.98 5.43 -7.06
N TRP A 277 7.37 6.55 -7.46
CA TRP A 277 7.97 7.88 -7.30
C TRP A 277 8.20 8.24 -5.82
N CYS A 278 7.24 7.91 -4.94
CA CYS A 278 7.39 8.12 -3.51
C CYS A 278 8.56 7.29 -2.95
N VAL A 279 8.63 6.00 -3.30
CA VAL A 279 9.71 5.10 -2.86
C VAL A 279 11.06 5.60 -3.35
N GLN A 280 11.20 5.96 -4.63
CA GLN A 280 12.46 6.49 -5.16
C GLN A 280 12.92 7.78 -4.46
N SER A 281 11.97 8.67 -4.13
CA SER A 281 12.26 9.89 -3.39
C SER A 281 12.72 9.59 -1.95
N LEU A 282 12.08 8.63 -1.27
CA LEU A 282 12.47 8.20 0.09
C LEU A 282 13.84 7.52 0.11
N VAL A 283 14.13 6.66 -0.87
CA VAL A 283 15.45 6.04 -1.05
C VAL A 283 16.52 7.13 -1.25
N THR A 284 16.25 8.12 -2.11
CA THR A 284 17.17 9.23 -2.35
C THR A 284 17.43 10.05 -1.08
N LEU A 285 16.38 10.27 -0.27
CA LEU A 285 16.51 10.98 1.01
C LEU A 285 17.36 10.20 2.01
N GLU A 286 17.18 8.88 2.13
CA GLU A 286 17.94 8.05 3.06
C GLU A 286 19.41 7.92 2.64
N GLN A 287 19.67 7.65 1.37
CA GLN A 287 21.04 7.58 0.84
C GLN A 287 21.78 8.92 0.97
N GLY A 288 21.03 10.03 0.93
CA GLY A 288 21.55 11.37 1.17
C GLY A 288 21.67 11.78 2.64
N GLY A 289 21.23 10.94 3.60
CA GLY A 289 21.23 11.25 5.03
C GLY A 289 20.25 12.36 5.44
N ASN A 290 19.24 12.65 4.61
CA ASN A 290 18.30 13.76 4.78
C ASN A 290 16.96 13.36 5.42
N ILE A 291 16.85 12.11 5.90
CA ILE A 291 15.65 11.59 6.57
C ILE A 291 16.06 10.73 7.77
N THR A 292 15.26 10.80 8.84
CA THR A 292 15.42 9.95 10.02
C THR A 292 14.66 8.64 9.85
N LEU A 293 15.08 7.57 10.55
CA LEU A 293 14.38 6.28 10.52
C LEU A 293 12.89 6.43 10.88
N SER A 294 12.56 7.19 11.92
CA SER A 294 11.17 7.42 12.35
C SER A 294 10.34 8.16 11.29
N SER A 295 10.94 9.11 10.57
CA SER A 295 10.25 9.80 9.48
C SER A 295 10.05 8.90 8.27
N LEU A 296 11.01 8.03 7.99
CA LEU A 296 10.92 7.05 6.91
C LEU A 296 9.81 6.03 7.18
N GLU A 297 9.73 5.51 8.42
CA GLU A 297 8.66 4.62 8.87
C GLU A 297 7.28 5.28 8.73
N ALA A 298 7.12 6.53 9.19
CA ALA A 298 5.86 7.26 9.06
C ALA A 298 5.43 7.51 7.59
N GLN A 299 6.40 7.74 6.70
CA GLN A 299 6.11 7.90 5.26
C GLN A 299 5.74 6.56 4.60
N LEU A 300 6.39 5.46 5.00
CA LEU A 300 5.99 4.12 4.56
C LEU A 300 4.57 3.77 5.04
N GLU A 301 4.22 4.07 6.29
CA GLU A 301 2.85 3.90 6.80
C GLU A 301 1.83 4.71 6.00
N THR A 302 2.14 5.98 5.72
CA THR A 302 1.27 6.86 4.89
C THR A 302 1.08 6.31 3.47
N LEU A 303 2.14 5.75 2.89
CA LEU A 303 2.09 5.13 1.57
C LEU A 303 1.21 3.87 1.57
N LEU A 304 1.34 3.04 2.60
CA LEU A 304 0.52 1.83 2.75
C LEU A 304 -0.95 2.16 3.00
N ASP A 305 -1.25 3.15 3.86
CA ASP A 305 -2.61 3.65 4.06
C ASP A 305 -3.23 4.15 2.74
N SER A 306 -2.42 4.79 1.89
CA SER A 306 -2.84 5.17 0.54
C SER A 306 -3.20 3.95 -0.31
N VAL A 307 -2.42 2.88 -0.25
CA VAL A 307 -2.73 1.62 -0.94
C VAL A 307 -3.99 0.97 -0.38
N VAL A 308 -4.23 0.99 0.93
CA VAL A 308 -5.44 0.41 1.55
C VAL A 308 -6.70 1.14 1.15
N THR A 309 -6.65 2.47 1.16
CA THR A 309 -7.78 3.33 0.83
C THR A 309 -8.06 3.39 -0.67
N PHE A 310 -7.13 2.90 -1.48
CA PHE A 310 -7.32 2.75 -2.92
C PHE A 310 -8.43 1.75 -3.21
N SER A 311 -9.33 2.10 -4.13
CA SER A 311 -10.39 1.24 -4.62
C SER A 311 -10.06 0.85 -6.06
N PRO A 312 -9.42 -0.31 -6.30
CA PRO A 312 -9.01 -0.70 -7.64
C PRO A 312 -10.22 -0.80 -8.59
N PRO A 313 -10.12 -0.24 -9.82
CA PRO A 313 -11.19 -0.27 -10.82
C PRO A 313 -11.55 -1.68 -11.29
N GLU A 314 -10.65 -2.65 -11.11
CA GLU A 314 -10.83 -4.04 -11.52
C GLU A 314 -12.05 -4.65 -10.82
N THR A 315 -12.89 -5.37 -11.58
CA THR A 315 -14.13 -5.95 -11.04
C THR A 315 -13.97 -7.38 -10.54
N GLY A 316 -13.00 -8.14 -11.10
CA GLY A 316 -12.70 -9.51 -10.70
C GLY A 316 -11.87 -9.57 -9.42
N LEU A 317 -12.18 -10.53 -8.54
CA LEU A 317 -11.45 -10.74 -7.28
C LEU A 317 -9.95 -10.98 -7.51
N GLU A 318 -9.59 -11.81 -8.49
CA GLU A 318 -8.18 -12.07 -8.84
C GLU A 318 -7.48 -10.84 -9.39
N GLN A 319 -8.16 -10.06 -10.24
CA GLN A 319 -7.59 -8.84 -10.81
C GLN A 319 -7.36 -7.77 -9.74
N ARG A 320 -8.31 -7.59 -8.81
CA ARG A 320 -8.12 -6.73 -7.63
C ARG A 320 -6.99 -7.23 -6.74
N HIS A 321 -6.89 -8.54 -6.52
CA HIS A 321 -5.80 -9.14 -5.76
C HIS A 321 -4.46 -8.79 -6.40
N MET A 322 -4.34 -8.94 -7.72
CA MET A 322 -3.12 -8.61 -8.47
C MET A 322 -2.82 -7.11 -8.51
N ALA A 323 -3.84 -6.25 -8.56
CA ALA A 323 -3.69 -4.79 -8.45
C ALA A 323 -3.06 -4.41 -7.10
N PHE A 324 -3.62 -4.90 -5.99
CA PHE A 324 -3.02 -4.69 -4.66
C PHE A 324 -1.63 -5.31 -4.54
N CYS A 325 -1.41 -6.52 -5.08
CA CYS A 325 -0.09 -7.15 -5.08
C CYS A 325 0.95 -6.25 -5.76
N SER A 326 0.60 -5.63 -6.90
CA SER A 326 1.50 -4.72 -7.60
C SER A 326 1.79 -3.46 -6.79
N LEU A 327 0.78 -2.84 -6.20
CA LEU A 327 0.94 -1.64 -5.37
C LEU A 327 1.77 -1.90 -4.11
N PHE A 328 1.47 -2.99 -3.39
CA PHE A 328 2.28 -3.41 -2.25
C PHE A 328 3.70 -3.79 -2.67
N GLY A 329 3.85 -4.49 -3.79
CA GLY A 329 5.17 -4.81 -4.35
C GLY A 329 6.01 -3.56 -4.58
N ASN A 330 5.43 -2.53 -5.21
CA ASN A 330 6.10 -1.25 -5.43
C ASN A 330 6.49 -0.56 -4.11
N ALA A 331 5.62 -0.58 -3.09
CA ALA A 331 5.92 -0.01 -1.78
C ALA A 331 7.04 -0.77 -1.05
N LEU A 332 7.03 -2.11 -1.12
CA LEU A 332 7.99 -2.99 -0.45
C LEU A 332 9.41 -2.89 -1.03
N VAL A 333 9.57 -2.37 -2.27
CA VAL A 333 10.90 -2.06 -2.83
C VAL A 333 11.70 -1.15 -1.88
N LEU A 334 11.04 -0.27 -1.12
CA LEU A 334 11.70 0.57 -0.13
C LEU A 334 12.52 -0.24 0.88
N LEU A 335 12.00 -1.41 1.31
CA LEU A 335 12.67 -2.28 2.28
C LEU A 335 13.85 -3.06 1.70
N ASN A 336 14.00 -3.07 0.37
CA ASN A 336 15.16 -3.65 -0.31
C ASN A 336 16.30 -2.64 -0.43
N GLU A 337 15.96 -1.37 -0.64
CA GLU A 337 16.91 -0.31 -0.95
C GLU A 337 17.35 0.47 0.30
N VAL A 338 16.60 0.36 1.40
CA VAL A 338 16.86 1.09 2.64
C VAL A 338 17.08 0.13 3.82
N GLY A 339 18.00 0.49 4.72
CA GLY A 339 18.32 -0.27 5.94
C GLY A 339 17.25 -0.25 7.03
N VAL A 340 15.95 -0.26 6.67
CA VAL A 340 14.85 -0.29 7.63
C VAL A 340 14.83 -1.65 8.33
N SER A 341 15.27 -1.70 9.59
CA SER A 341 15.28 -2.93 10.39
C SER A 341 13.91 -3.35 10.94
N SER A 342 12.91 -2.48 10.79
CA SER A 342 11.58 -2.62 11.36
C SER A 342 10.63 -3.32 10.39
N GLY A 343 10.54 -4.65 10.51
CA GLY A 343 9.38 -5.40 10.03
C GLY A 343 8.12 -5.17 10.89
N GLU A 344 8.26 -4.41 11.99
CA GLU A 344 7.19 -4.09 12.94
C GLU A 344 6.31 -2.92 12.45
N ALA A 345 6.85 -2.03 11.60
CA ALA A 345 6.10 -0.93 10.97
C ALA A 345 4.97 -1.41 10.03
N LEU A 346 5.05 -2.66 9.56
CA LEU A 346 3.98 -3.31 8.79
C LEU A 346 2.99 -4.02 9.73
N ALA A 347 2.43 -3.28 10.68
CA ALA A 347 1.31 -3.79 11.45
C ALA A 347 0.12 -3.95 10.49
N ALA A 348 -0.11 -5.16 9.98
CA ALA A 348 -1.03 -5.49 8.89
C ALA A 348 -2.53 -5.34 9.24
N HIS A 349 -2.86 -4.43 10.14
CA HIS A 349 -4.21 -4.08 10.54
C HIS A 349 -4.90 -3.32 9.40
N GLY A 350 -6.05 -3.81 8.94
CA GLY A 350 -6.86 -3.16 7.90
C GLY A 350 -6.32 -3.26 6.47
N LEU A 351 -5.17 -3.92 6.24
CA LEU A 351 -4.63 -4.13 4.89
C LEU A 351 -5.42 -5.21 4.13
N PRO A 352 -5.44 -5.19 2.78
CA PRO A 352 -5.66 -6.40 1.99
C PRO A 352 -4.54 -7.41 2.24
N ILE A 353 -4.66 -8.18 3.33
CA ILE A 353 -3.60 -9.03 3.90
C ILE A 353 -3.10 -10.08 2.91
N LEU A 354 -4.01 -10.72 2.16
CA LEU A 354 -3.65 -11.77 1.21
C LEU A 354 -2.84 -11.22 0.02
N PRO A 355 -3.23 -10.09 -0.63
CA PRO A 355 -2.37 -9.42 -1.58
C PRO A 355 -1.00 -9.01 -1.04
N LEU A 356 -0.92 -8.49 0.18
CA LEU A 356 0.36 -8.16 0.81
C LEU A 356 1.22 -9.42 0.99
N LEU A 357 0.63 -10.52 1.47
CA LEU A 357 1.32 -11.80 1.62
C LEU A 357 1.92 -12.28 0.29
N THR A 358 1.18 -12.18 -0.81
CA THR A 358 1.69 -12.50 -2.15
C THR A 358 2.79 -11.55 -2.61
N ALA A 359 2.66 -10.25 -2.35
CA ALA A 359 3.68 -9.26 -2.73
C ALA A 359 5.00 -9.50 -1.97
N CYS A 360 4.93 -9.79 -0.66
CA CYS A 360 6.11 -10.10 0.16
C CYS A 360 6.91 -11.28 -0.39
N SER A 361 6.23 -12.34 -0.82
CA SER A 361 6.89 -13.51 -1.43
C SER A 361 7.69 -13.20 -2.70
N ARG A 362 7.28 -12.17 -3.44
CA ARG A 362 7.80 -11.89 -4.80
C ARG A 362 8.80 -10.75 -4.84
N CYS A 363 8.62 -9.76 -3.96
CA CYS A 363 9.28 -8.47 -4.09
C CYS A 363 10.38 -8.22 -3.06
N LEU A 364 10.41 -8.96 -1.94
CA LEU A 364 11.42 -8.74 -0.89
C LEU A 364 12.70 -9.52 -1.17
N ALA A 365 13.83 -8.83 -1.15
CA ALA A 365 15.17 -9.42 -1.28
C ALA A 365 15.70 -9.99 0.05
N SER A 366 15.33 -9.37 1.18
CA SER A 366 15.72 -9.81 2.52
C SER A 366 14.83 -10.95 3.00
N VAL A 367 15.41 -12.14 3.17
CA VAL A 367 14.72 -13.31 3.76
C VAL A 367 14.17 -12.96 5.15
N ARG A 368 14.92 -12.20 5.96
CA ARG A 368 14.49 -11.76 7.29
C ARG A 368 13.25 -10.87 7.27
N HIS A 369 13.15 -9.94 6.32
CA HIS A 369 11.94 -9.12 6.17
C HIS A 369 10.79 -9.98 5.66
N MET A 370 11.05 -10.85 4.70
CA MET A 370 10.06 -11.77 4.14
C MET A 370 9.39 -12.62 5.21
N THR A 371 10.15 -13.34 6.04
CA THR A 371 9.61 -14.25 7.07
C THR A 371 8.77 -13.50 8.12
N ARG A 372 9.26 -12.34 8.58
CA ARG A 372 8.57 -11.51 9.58
C ARG A 372 7.25 -10.96 9.06
N ILE A 373 7.24 -10.40 7.86
CA ILE A 373 6.04 -9.79 7.29
C ILE A 373 5.03 -10.89 6.92
N MET A 374 5.48 -12.05 6.42
CA MET A 374 4.61 -13.21 6.19
C MET A 374 3.94 -13.68 7.48
N GLU A 375 4.69 -13.82 8.58
CA GLU A 375 4.13 -14.23 9.87
C GLU A 375 3.09 -13.21 10.37
N ALA A 376 3.40 -11.91 10.23
CA ALA A 376 2.48 -10.84 10.60
C ALA A 376 1.19 -10.87 9.75
N CYS A 377 1.31 -11.07 8.44
CA CYS A 377 0.18 -11.23 7.53
C CYS A 377 -0.69 -12.43 7.92
N ILE A 378 -0.11 -13.61 8.12
CA ILE A 378 -0.88 -14.80 8.48
C ILE A 378 -1.56 -14.62 9.84
N THR A 379 -0.85 -14.02 10.81
CA THR A 379 -1.42 -13.70 12.13
C THR A 379 -2.59 -12.73 12.01
N ALA A 380 -2.44 -11.64 11.26
CA ALA A 380 -3.48 -10.65 11.03
C ALA A 380 -4.70 -11.26 10.32
N TYR A 381 -4.48 -12.13 9.33
CA TYR A 381 -5.56 -12.80 8.59
C TYR A 381 -6.48 -13.58 9.52
N PHE A 382 -5.91 -14.36 10.44
CA PHE A 382 -6.69 -15.14 11.40
C PHE A 382 -7.31 -14.27 12.52
N ASN A 383 -6.70 -13.13 12.87
CA ASN A 383 -7.23 -12.24 13.91
C ASN A 383 -8.40 -11.37 13.43
N HIS A 384 -8.38 -10.91 12.18
CA HIS A 384 -9.31 -9.88 11.67
C HIS A 384 -10.40 -10.40 10.75
N ALA A 385 -10.39 -11.67 10.37
CA ALA A 385 -11.38 -12.15 9.44
C ALA A 385 -12.78 -12.22 10.10
N GLU A 386 -13.75 -11.50 9.54
CA GLU A 386 -15.08 -11.32 10.16
C GLU A 386 -15.95 -12.59 10.04
N ASP A 387 -15.66 -13.45 9.06
CA ASP A 387 -16.41 -14.68 8.79
C ASP A 387 -16.07 -15.84 9.75
N GLU A 388 -17.02 -16.76 9.94
CA GLU A 388 -16.76 -18.02 10.64
C GLU A 388 -15.96 -19.03 9.77
N SER A 389 -15.88 -18.81 8.45
CA SER A 389 -15.26 -19.73 7.48
C SER A 389 -13.78 -19.45 7.16
N VAL A 390 -13.01 -18.95 8.12
CA VAL A 390 -11.61 -18.57 7.93
C VAL A 390 -10.74 -19.82 7.91
N GLY A 391 -10.24 -20.16 6.72
CA GLY A 391 -9.42 -21.35 6.48
C GLY A 391 -7.99 -21.02 6.05
N TRP A 392 -7.14 -22.05 6.02
CA TRP A 392 -5.77 -21.94 5.52
C TRP A 392 -5.69 -21.82 3.99
N SER A 393 -6.69 -22.25 3.23
CA SER A 393 -6.62 -22.29 1.76
C SER A 393 -6.25 -20.95 1.11
N PRO A 394 -6.82 -19.79 1.49
CA PRO A 394 -6.43 -18.50 0.92
C PRO A 394 -4.99 -18.10 1.26
N VAL A 395 -4.52 -18.45 2.46
CA VAL A 395 -3.12 -18.25 2.88
C VAL A 395 -2.19 -19.08 2.00
N LEU A 396 -2.51 -20.37 1.79
CA LEU A 396 -1.69 -21.28 0.96
C LEU A 396 -1.68 -20.88 -0.52
N ALA A 397 -2.77 -20.31 -1.02
CA ALA A 397 -2.84 -19.79 -2.40
C ALA A 397 -2.03 -18.50 -2.57
N SER A 398 -1.93 -17.69 -1.52
CA SER A 398 -1.26 -16.38 -1.57
C SER A 398 0.23 -16.47 -1.27
N LEU A 399 0.65 -17.38 -0.40
CA LEU A 399 2.04 -17.57 0.02
C LEU A 399 2.85 -18.27 -1.08
N GLN A 400 3.98 -17.69 -1.45
CA GLN A 400 5.01 -18.34 -2.27
C GLN A 400 6.33 -18.39 -1.50
N VAL A 401 6.94 -19.58 -1.50
CA VAL A 401 8.21 -19.85 -0.81
C VAL A 401 9.34 -19.59 -1.81
N PRO A 402 10.40 -18.86 -1.44
CA PRO A 402 11.50 -18.59 -2.36
C PRO A 402 12.26 -19.88 -2.69
N GLU A 403 12.18 -20.32 -3.95
CA GLU A 403 12.76 -21.61 -4.37
C GLU A 403 14.29 -21.63 -4.29
N LEU A 404 14.94 -20.51 -4.64
CA LEU A 404 16.40 -20.41 -4.69
C LEU A 404 17.06 -20.29 -3.30
N THR A 405 16.31 -19.84 -2.29
CA THR A 405 16.82 -19.56 -0.92
C THR A 405 15.97 -20.26 0.14
N VAL A 406 15.39 -21.42 -0.19
CA VAL A 406 14.47 -22.15 0.70
C VAL A 406 15.10 -22.52 2.03
N GLU A 407 16.37 -22.92 2.06
CA GLU A 407 17.05 -23.31 3.32
C GLU A 407 17.25 -22.10 4.24
N ASP A 408 17.71 -20.97 3.69
CA ASP A 408 17.85 -19.71 4.41
C ASP A 408 16.48 -19.22 4.92
N PHE A 409 15.44 -19.34 4.10
CA PHE A 409 14.06 -18.99 4.46
C PHE A 409 13.53 -19.81 5.64
N LEU A 410 13.76 -21.12 5.64
CA LEU A 410 13.33 -21.99 6.74
C LEU A 410 14.13 -21.73 8.02
N SER A 411 15.45 -21.55 7.90
CA SER A 411 16.34 -21.23 9.02
C SER A 411 15.95 -19.90 9.68
N GLU A 412 15.76 -18.85 8.88
CA GLU A 412 15.36 -17.52 9.36
C GLU A 412 13.93 -17.52 9.92
N SER A 413 13.01 -18.27 9.31
CA SER A 413 11.64 -18.41 9.86
C SER A 413 11.66 -19.09 11.22
N GLN A 414 12.51 -20.11 11.41
CA GLN A 414 12.61 -20.83 12.66
C GLN A 414 13.27 -19.98 13.75
N SER A 415 14.41 -19.35 13.46
CA SER A 415 15.14 -18.50 14.40
C SER A 415 14.34 -17.23 14.77
N GLY A 416 13.58 -16.69 13.81
CA GLY A 416 12.73 -15.52 13.97
C GLY A 416 11.35 -15.79 14.58
N GLY A 417 10.99 -17.04 14.88
CA GLY A 417 9.70 -17.39 15.49
C GLY A 417 8.49 -17.30 14.55
N SER A 418 8.69 -17.43 13.24
CA SER A 418 7.64 -17.38 12.22
C SER A 418 6.89 -18.72 12.09
N PHE A 419 6.19 -19.11 13.15
CA PHE A 419 5.63 -20.44 13.29
C PHE A 419 4.45 -20.74 12.35
N LEU A 420 3.63 -19.74 12.04
CA LEU A 420 2.52 -19.89 11.10
C LEU A 420 3.04 -19.96 9.66
N THR A 421 4.06 -19.17 9.33
CA THR A 421 4.77 -19.25 8.03
C THR A 421 5.34 -20.65 7.78
N LEU A 422 6.04 -21.21 8.77
CA LEU A 422 6.57 -22.58 8.69
C LEU A 422 5.45 -23.63 8.57
N TYR A 423 4.32 -23.43 9.23
CA TYR A 423 3.18 -24.33 9.09
C TYR A 423 2.51 -24.23 7.72
N ALA A 424 2.37 -23.04 7.16
CA ALA A 424 1.89 -22.85 5.79
C ALA A 424 2.78 -23.58 4.78
N PHE A 425 4.11 -23.51 4.96
CA PHE A 425 5.07 -24.28 4.17
C PHE A 425 4.85 -25.80 4.27
N ILE A 426 4.63 -26.33 5.49
CA ILE A 426 4.29 -27.75 5.70
C ILE A 426 3.03 -28.12 4.93
N LEU A 427 1.96 -27.32 5.03
CA LEU A 427 0.70 -27.59 4.35
C LEU A 427 0.86 -27.59 2.81
N GLN A 428 1.59 -26.63 2.24
CA GLN A 428 1.87 -26.61 0.80
C GLN A 428 2.62 -27.86 0.33
N ARG A 429 3.59 -28.33 1.12
CA ARG A 429 4.32 -29.57 0.80
C ARG A 429 3.43 -30.80 0.84
N VAL A 430 2.54 -30.90 1.81
CA VAL A 430 1.63 -32.04 1.96
C VAL A 430 0.60 -32.09 0.83
N VAL A 431 0.12 -30.93 0.37
CA VAL A 431 -0.82 -30.87 -0.77
C VAL A 431 -0.13 -31.24 -2.09
N THR A 432 1.12 -30.83 -2.29
CA THR A 432 1.84 -31.01 -3.56
C THR A 432 2.59 -32.33 -3.66
N LYS A 433 2.96 -32.96 -2.54
CA LYS A 433 3.77 -34.18 -2.51
C LYS A 433 3.03 -35.28 -1.75
N THR A 434 2.66 -36.35 -2.46
CA THR A 434 1.79 -37.42 -1.94
C THR A 434 2.55 -38.73 -1.66
N THR A 435 3.89 -38.71 -1.59
CA THR A 435 4.67 -39.93 -1.36
C THR A 435 5.01 -40.12 0.13
N THR A 436 5.07 -41.37 0.58
CA THR A 436 5.53 -41.73 1.93
C THR A 436 6.97 -41.29 2.22
N ALA A 437 7.79 -41.05 1.20
CA ALA A 437 9.12 -40.46 1.38
C ALA A 437 9.04 -38.96 1.71
N ASP A 438 8.11 -38.23 1.10
CA ASP A 438 7.89 -36.81 1.36
C ASP A 438 7.26 -36.55 2.72
N ASP A 439 6.35 -37.42 3.16
CA ASP A 439 5.80 -37.42 4.52
C ASP A 439 6.89 -37.62 5.58
N ARG A 440 7.83 -38.54 5.33
CA ARG A 440 8.99 -38.76 6.21
C ARG A 440 9.90 -37.54 6.29
N ARG A 441 10.18 -36.88 5.17
CA ARG A 441 10.97 -35.63 5.15
C ARG A 441 10.26 -34.50 5.89
N THR A 442 8.94 -34.39 5.72
CA THR A 442 8.12 -33.38 6.40
C THR A 442 8.10 -33.62 7.91
N LEU A 443 7.92 -34.87 8.35
CA LEU A 443 8.01 -35.25 9.76
C LEU A 443 9.38 -34.96 10.35
N ALA A 444 10.47 -35.26 9.62
CA ALA A 444 11.82 -34.96 10.06
C ALA A 444 12.05 -33.45 10.29
N LEU A 445 11.57 -32.59 9.38
CA LEU A 445 11.63 -31.14 9.54
C LEU A 445 10.88 -30.67 10.80
N ILE A 446 9.65 -31.14 10.99
CA ILE A 446 8.84 -30.77 12.18
C ILE A 446 9.55 -31.20 13.47
N ASN A 447 10.15 -32.38 13.49
CA ASN A 447 10.87 -32.87 14.67
C ASN A 447 12.11 -32.02 14.96
N THR A 448 12.90 -31.65 13.94
CA THR A 448 14.04 -30.72 14.10
C THR A 448 13.58 -29.39 14.68
N TRP A 449 12.54 -28.77 14.12
CA TRP A 449 12.02 -27.51 14.63
C TRP A 449 11.49 -27.63 16.05
N THR A 450 10.83 -28.75 16.37
CA THR A 450 10.30 -29.01 17.72
C THR A 450 11.41 -29.16 18.77
N ASP A 451 12.51 -29.83 18.41
CA ASP A 451 13.65 -30.03 19.31
C ASP A 451 14.32 -28.69 19.69
N GLU A 452 14.29 -27.69 18.80
CA GLU A 452 14.98 -26.41 18.95
C GLU A 452 14.07 -25.27 19.46
N VAL A 453 12.76 -25.32 19.19
CA VAL A 453 11.85 -24.20 19.44
C VAL A 453 11.51 -24.01 20.91
N PHE A 454 11.55 -22.76 21.38
CA PHE A 454 10.99 -22.35 22.67
C PHE A 454 10.10 -21.12 22.45
N PRO A 455 8.79 -21.15 22.79
CA PRO A 455 7.90 -20.03 22.50
C PRO A 455 8.28 -18.78 23.31
N SER A 456 8.29 -17.63 22.64
CA SER A 456 8.70 -16.34 23.24
C SER A 456 7.68 -15.81 24.24
N GLY A 457 6.42 -16.25 24.14
CA GLY A 457 5.34 -15.91 25.07
C GLY A 457 3.99 -16.49 24.65
N PRO A 458 2.89 -16.08 25.32
CA PRO A 458 1.55 -16.66 25.12
C PRO A 458 1.02 -16.60 23.68
N GLY A 459 1.40 -15.58 22.90
CA GLY A 459 0.99 -15.43 21.50
C GLY A 459 1.57 -16.49 20.56
N ASP A 460 2.65 -17.16 20.96
CA ASP A 460 3.34 -18.15 20.13
C ASP A 460 3.04 -19.60 20.50
N GLU A 461 2.65 -19.84 21.75
CA GLU A 461 2.39 -21.15 22.33
C GLU A 461 1.47 -22.02 21.47
N ALA A 462 0.30 -21.48 21.14
CA ALA A 462 -0.73 -22.21 20.42
C ALA A 462 -0.32 -22.53 18.97
N LYS A 463 0.60 -21.77 18.36
CA LYS A 463 1.08 -22.02 17.00
C LYS A 463 1.80 -23.38 16.91
N LEU A 464 2.49 -23.79 17.97
CA LEU A 464 3.19 -25.09 18.05
C LEU A 464 2.25 -26.30 17.98
N PHE A 465 0.97 -26.13 18.36
CA PHE A 465 0.00 -27.22 18.31
C PHE A 465 -0.25 -27.68 16.88
N LEU A 466 -0.17 -26.78 15.91
CA LEU A 466 -0.30 -27.11 14.49
C LEU A 466 0.80 -28.07 14.04
N TRP A 467 2.03 -27.81 14.48
CA TRP A 467 3.20 -28.64 14.18
C TRP A 467 3.08 -30.01 14.84
N TRP A 468 2.78 -30.05 16.14
CA TRP A 468 2.66 -31.31 16.88
C TRP A 468 1.50 -32.14 16.39
N HIS A 469 0.35 -31.53 16.08
CA HIS A 469 -0.77 -32.23 15.46
C HIS A 469 -0.35 -32.89 14.15
N LYS A 470 0.32 -32.15 13.25
CA LYS A 470 0.77 -32.71 11.98
C LYS A 470 1.84 -33.80 12.17
N ALA A 471 2.77 -33.63 13.12
CA ALA A 471 3.76 -34.66 13.45
C ALA A 471 3.10 -35.95 13.95
N LEU A 472 2.09 -35.85 14.81
CA LEU A 472 1.35 -36.99 15.35
C LEU A 472 0.55 -37.71 14.26
N VAL A 473 -0.10 -36.96 13.35
CA VAL A 473 -0.79 -37.53 12.18
C VAL A 473 0.18 -38.29 11.27
N LEU A 474 1.28 -37.66 10.86
CA LEU A 474 2.28 -38.29 9.99
C LEU A 474 2.93 -39.51 10.67
N SER A 475 3.14 -39.46 11.98
CA SER A 475 3.65 -40.60 12.76
C SER A 475 2.67 -41.77 12.77
N ALA A 476 1.37 -41.49 12.96
CA ALA A 476 0.32 -42.51 12.95
C ALA A 476 0.14 -43.14 11.56
N GLU A 477 0.24 -42.35 10.48
CA GLU A 477 0.18 -42.82 9.09
C GLU A 477 1.34 -43.75 8.74
N GLN A 478 2.56 -43.41 9.18
CA GLN A 478 3.77 -44.24 9.00
C GLN A 478 3.69 -45.59 9.72
N LEU A 479 2.84 -45.72 10.74
CA LEU A 479 2.61 -46.95 11.50
C LEU A 479 1.47 -47.81 10.93
N GLN A 480 0.88 -47.44 9.78
CA GLN A 480 -0.15 -48.23 9.13
C GLN A 480 0.45 -49.46 8.40
N PRO A 481 -0.25 -50.62 8.39
CA PRO A 481 0.26 -51.86 7.78
C PRO A 481 0.60 -51.76 6.27
N GLN A 482 0.04 -50.78 5.56
CA GLN A 482 0.25 -50.58 4.12
C GLN A 482 1.39 -49.60 3.79
N ALA A 483 2.05 -48.99 4.79
CA ALA A 483 3.04 -47.93 4.62
C ALA A 483 4.46 -48.41 4.17
N GLY A 484 4.59 -49.61 3.59
CA GLY A 484 5.88 -50.19 3.18
C GLY A 484 6.79 -50.57 4.36
N GLN A 485 8.07 -50.88 4.09
CA GLN A 485 9.09 -51.14 5.12
C GLN A 485 9.49 -49.84 5.84
N THR A 486 8.58 -49.29 6.65
CA THR A 486 8.88 -48.16 7.52
C THR A 486 9.55 -48.67 8.80
N GLU A 487 10.69 -48.08 9.17
CA GLU A 487 11.39 -48.41 10.41
C GLU A 487 10.59 -47.90 11.61
N VAL A 488 9.76 -48.77 12.19
CA VAL A 488 8.97 -48.49 13.41
C VAL A 488 9.83 -47.88 14.52
N SER A 489 11.09 -48.33 14.66
CA SER A 489 12.07 -47.81 15.60
C SER A 489 12.33 -46.28 15.44
N GLY A 490 12.38 -45.78 14.21
CA GLY A 490 12.56 -44.35 13.94
C GLY A 490 11.37 -43.51 14.42
N VAL A 491 10.15 -44.01 14.21
CA VAL A 491 8.91 -43.34 14.68
C VAL A 491 8.85 -43.33 16.21
N VAL A 492 9.16 -44.46 16.86
CA VAL A 492 9.22 -44.56 18.33
C VAL A 492 10.20 -43.55 18.91
N LYS A 493 11.41 -43.48 18.35
CA LYS A 493 12.44 -42.53 18.78
C LYS A 493 11.98 -41.07 18.67
N ASN A 494 11.30 -40.72 17.58
CA ASN A 494 10.77 -39.37 17.39
C ASN A 494 9.65 -39.04 18.39
N LEU A 495 8.76 -39.98 18.69
CA LEU A 495 7.70 -39.79 19.69
C LEU A 495 8.26 -39.64 21.11
N LEU A 496 9.31 -40.39 21.45
CA LEU A 496 10.00 -40.25 22.74
C LEU A 496 10.74 -38.91 22.87
N LYS A 497 11.35 -38.42 21.78
CA LYS A 497 11.92 -37.07 21.72
C LYS A 497 10.85 -36.00 21.93
N LEU A 498 9.73 -36.08 21.20
CA LEU A 498 8.59 -35.18 21.37
C LEU A 498 8.08 -35.19 22.82
N GLN A 499 7.89 -36.37 23.42
CA GLN A 499 7.51 -36.49 24.82
C GLN A 499 8.50 -35.74 25.73
N THR A 500 9.79 -35.98 25.56
CA THR A 500 10.84 -35.35 26.37
C THR A 500 10.80 -33.83 26.20
N ARG A 501 10.60 -33.34 24.99
CA ARG A 501 10.49 -31.92 24.69
C ARG A 501 9.25 -31.28 25.32
N LEU A 502 8.10 -31.95 25.25
CA LEU A 502 6.86 -31.49 25.89
C LEU A 502 7.01 -31.38 27.41
N LEU A 503 7.71 -32.33 28.05
CA LEU A 503 8.01 -32.27 29.48
C LEU A 503 8.89 -31.06 29.82
N GLN A 504 9.94 -30.80 29.05
CA GLN A 504 10.81 -29.63 29.22
C GLN A 504 10.03 -28.32 29.08
N LEU A 505 9.16 -28.21 28.07
CA LEU A 505 8.29 -27.05 27.88
C LEU A 505 7.28 -26.87 29.03
N GLY A 506 6.92 -27.97 29.70
CA GLY A 506 6.01 -27.97 30.86
C GLY A 506 6.66 -27.60 32.20
N GLU A 507 7.99 -27.42 32.27
CA GLU A 507 8.73 -27.09 33.50
C GLU A 507 8.48 -25.65 33.97
N GLU A 508 8.17 -25.46 35.25
CA GLU A 508 7.87 -24.14 35.84
C GLU A 508 9.07 -23.20 35.85
N ARG A 509 10.29 -23.75 35.83
CA ARG A 509 11.56 -23.03 35.78
C ARG A 509 12.49 -23.68 34.77
N LEU A 510 13.20 -22.85 34.01
CA LEU A 510 14.04 -23.29 32.90
C LEU A 510 15.35 -23.92 33.40
N ASN A 511 15.83 -24.94 32.67
CA ASN A 511 17.21 -25.47 32.68
C ASN A 511 17.73 -26.01 34.02
N LEU A 512 16.87 -26.56 34.89
CA LEU A 512 17.32 -26.98 36.22
C LEU A 512 16.95 -28.39 36.67
N GLY A 513 16.12 -29.13 35.93
CA GLY A 513 15.69 -30.46 36.38
C GLY A 513 15.25 -30.44 37.85
N LEU A 514 15.87 -31.27 38.70
CA LEU A 514 15.54 -31.41 40.12
C LEU A 514 15.64 -30.11 40.95
N LEU A 515 16.47 -29.13 40.53
CA LEU A 515 16.64 -27.85 41.25
C LEU A 515 15.50 -26.86 41.01
N GLY A 516 14.75 -27.02 39.92
CA GLY A 516 13.55 -26.22 39.63
C GLY A 516 12.42 -26.48 40.64
N ALA A 517 12.34 -27.71 41.16
CA ALA A 517 11.34 -28.13 42.15
C ALA A 517 11.51 -27.49 43.54
N ILE A 518 12.69 -26.93 43.83
CA ILE A 518 13.01 -26.22 45.10
C ILE A 518 12.82 -24.70 44.95
N GLY A 519 12.36 -24.22 43.80
CA GLY A 519 12.03 -22.81 43.61
C GLY A 519 13.23 -21.88 43.41
N LEU A 520 14.31 -22.39 42.82
CA LEU A 520 15.45 -21.60 42.33
C LEU A 520 15.47 -21.65 40.79
N GLY A 521 15.81 -20.54 40.12
CA GLY A 521 15.88 -20.45 38.64
C GLY A 521 14.94 -19.46 37.95
N LYS A 522 15.20 -19.19 36.67
CA LYS A 522 14.40 -18.29 35.82
C LYS A 522 13.01 -18.88 35.59
N ARG A 523 11.98 -18.12 35.95
CA ARG A 523 10.58 -18.50 35.73
C ARG A 523 10.36 -18.71 34.24
N SER A 524 9.74 -19.83 33.90
CA SER A 524 9.42 -20.14 32.51
C SER A 524 8.35 -19.16 31.99
N PRO A 525 8.50 -18.61 30.76
CA PRO A 525 7.62 -17.57 30.24
C PRO A 525 6.28 -18.12 29.73
N VAL A 526 6.09 -19.45 29.70
CA VAL A 526 4.88 -20.06 29.15
C VAL A 526 3.72 -20.07 30.15
N SER A 527 2.51 -19.96 29.60
CA SER A 527 1.23 -19.86 30.30
C SER A 527 0.84 -21.18 30.98
N ASN A 528 -0.03 -21.07 31.99
CA ASN A 528 -0.57 -22.25 32.67
C ASN A 528 -1.45 -23.10 31.74
N ARG A 529 -2.16 -22.48 30.79
CA ARG A 529 -2.94 -23.18 29.76
C ARG A 529 -2.04 -24.04 28.89
N PHE A 530 -0.93 -23.50 28.40
CA PHE A 530 0.05 -24.25 27.61
C PHE A 530 0.67 -25.41 28.39
N ARG A 531 0.98 -25.20 29.69
CA ARG A 531 1.49 -26.27 30.57
C ARG A 531 0.52 -27.44 30.68
N VAL A 532 -0.79 -27.18 30.76
CA VAL A 532 -1.80 -28.23 30.75
C VAL A 532 -1.72 -29.02 29.44
N VAL A 533 -1.66 -28.33 28.29
CA VAL A 533 -1.56 -29.00 26.98
C VAL A 533 -0.34 -29.91 26.89
N VAL A 534 0.85 -29.38 27.14
CA VAL A 534 2.10 -30.14 26.96
C VAL A 534 2.22 -31.29 27.95
N ARG A 535 1.76 -31.12 29.21
CA ARG A 535 1.76 -32.20 30.21
C ARG A 535 0.75 -33.28 29.87
N SER A 536 -0.47 -32.91 29.49
CA SER A 536 -1.49 -33.89 29.06
C SER A 536 -1.02 -34.70 27.86
N LEU A 537 -0.41 -34.06 26.85
CA LEU A 537 0.11 -34.75 25.68
C LEU A 537 1.31 -35.65 26.03
N ALA A 538 2.24 -35.19 26.87
CA ALA A 538 3.38 -35.99 27.32
C ALA A 538 2.96 -37.23 28.13
N VAL A 539 1.97 -37.10 29.02
CA VAL A 539 1.37 -38.21 29.76
C VAL A 539 0.74 -39.20 28.79
N PHE A 540 -0.06 -38.73 27.84
CA PHE A 540 -0.67 -39.62 26.85
C PHE A 540 0.39 -40.40 26.06
N LEU A 541 1.40 -39.72 25.52
CA LEU A 541 2.49 -40.36 24.79
C LEU A 541 3.26 -41.37 25.66
N SER A 542 3.38 -41.14 26.97
CA SER A 542 4.03 -42.11 27.87
C SER A 542 3.30 -43.43 28.03
N ILE A 543 1.98 -43.39 27.88
CA ILE A 543 1.12 -44.55 27.98
C ILE A 543 1.11 -45.28 26.64
N GLN A 544 1.11 -44.54 25.53
CA GLN A 544 1.06 -45.14 24.20
C GLN A 544 2.43 -45.62 23.69
N VAL A 545 3.53 -45.13 24.28
CA VAL A 545 4.92 -45.53 23.98
C VAL A 545 5.60 -46.00 25.29
N PRO A 546 5.31 -47.23 25.77
CA PRO A 546 5.79 -47.68 27.07
C PRO A 546 7.31 -47.86 27.15
N SER A 547 7.95 -48.22 26.04
CA SER A 547 9.39 -48.44 25.91
C SER A 547 9.89 -48.11 24.50
N GLU A 548 11.21 -48.14 24.28
CA GLU A 548 11.83 -47.87 22.97
C GLU A 548 11.45 -48.89 21.88
N THR A 549 10.85 -50.03 22.27
CA THR A 549 10.49 -51.12 21.36
C THR A 549 8.99 -51.40 21.33
N GLU A 550 8.18 -50.76 22.17
CA GLU A 550 6.76 -51.05 22.32
C GLU A 550 5.88 -49.85 21.96
N LEU A 551 4.81 -50.12 21.23
CA LEU A 551 3.80 -49.14 20.82
C LEU A 551 2.39 -49.69 20.98
N ARG A 552 1.51 -48.87 21.53
CA ARG A 552 0.08 -49.18 21.63
C ARG A 552 -0.69 -48.64 20.43
N LEU A 553 -0.84 -49.48 19.41
CA LEU A 553 -1.51 -49.14 18.15
C LEU A 553 -2.99 -49.54 18.08
N GLN A 554 -3.47 -50.29 19.08
CA GLN A 554 -4.83 -50.81 19.16
C GLN A 554 -5.40 -50.59 20.58
N PRO A 555 -6.73 -50.46 20.71
CA PRO A 555 -7.43 -50.47 21.99
C PRO A 555 -7.12 -51.72 22.82
N THR A 556 -7.16 -51.60 24.14
CA THR A 556 -7.01 -52.73 25.08
C THR A 556 -8.16 -52.76 26.08
N GLY A 557 -8.38 -53.90 26.74
CA GLY A 557 -9.40 -54.03 27.80
C GLY A 557 -9.08 -53.16 29.02
N ASP A 558 -7.81 -53.16 29.44
CA ASP A 558 -7.31 -52.36 30.56
C ASP A 558 -6.04 -51.58 30.17
N LEU A 559 -5.75 -50.48 30.88
CA LEU A 559 -4.50 -49.74 30.76
C LEU A 559 -3.45 -50.34 31.70
N GLN A 560 -2.37 -50.88 31.15
CA GLN A 560 -1.17 -51.17 31.94
C GLN A 560 -0.22 -49.98 31.91
N LEU A 561 -0.06 -49.32 33.06
CA LEU A 561 0.76 -48.13 33.21
C LEU A 561 2.16 -48.50 33.70
N SER A 562 3.18 -48.01 33.00
CA SER A 562 4.55 -48.05 33.53
C SER A 562 4.65 -47.16 34.77
N VAL A 563 5.64 -47.42 35.65
CA VAL A 563 5.87 -46.59 36.85
C VAL A 563 6.05 -45.12 36.47
N LYS A 564 6.76 -44.85 35.37
CA LYS A 564 6.94 -43.50 34.82
C LYS A 564 5.60 -42.87 34.41
N ALA A 565 4.78 -43.59 33.65
CA ALA A 565 3.46 -43.12 33.21
C ALA A 565 2.52 -42.87 34.40
N GLN A 566 2.52 -43.75 35.40
CA GLN A 566 1.73 -43.60 36.62
C GLN A 566 2.12 -42.34 37.40
N GLN A 567 3.43 -42.07 37.53
CA GLN A 567 3.92 -40.86 38.20
C GLN A 567 3.51 -39.58 37.44
N MET A 568 3.69 -39.55 36.12
CA MET A 568 3.33 -38.38 35.32
C MET A 568 1.82 -38.13 35.31
N LEU A 569 1.01 -39.19 35.25
CA LEU A 569 -0.44 -39.11 35.36
C LEU A 569 -0.86 -38.58 36.75
N GLY A 570 -0.25 -39.06 37.83
CA GLY A 570 -0.50 -38.56 39.18
C GLY A 570 -0.13 -37.07 39.34
N MET A 571 0.95 -36.61 38.70
CA MET A 571 1.30 -35.19 38.68
C MET A 571 0.28 -34.34 37.93
N LEU A 572 -0.26 -34.84 36.81
CA LEU A 572 -1.32 -34.16 36.06
C LEU A 572 -2.63 -34.09 36.86
N GLU A 573 -3.00 -35.18 37.54
CA GLU A 573 -4.16 -35.26 38.43
C GLU A 573 -4.07 -34.31 39.63
N ALA A 574 -2.86 -34.08 40.13
CA ALA A 574 -2.64 -33.13 41.20
C ALA A 574 -2.65 -31.66 40.74
N MET A 575 -2.56 -31.35 39.43
CA MET A 575 -2.45 -29.97 38.95
C MET A 575 -3.58 -29.05 39.43
N PRO A 576 -4.87 -29.44 39.39
CA PRO A 576 -5.97 -28.56 39.82
C PRO A 576 -5.91 -28.15 41.31
N SER A 577 -5.26 -28.96 42.15
CA SER A 577 -5.06 -28.64 43.58
C SER A 577 -4.12 -27.44 43.81
N ASN A 578 -3.29 -27.10 42.83
CA ASN A 578 -2.47 -25.90 42.84
C ASN A 578 -3.30 -24.71 42.33
N LYS A 579 -3.34 -23.64 43.14
CA LYS A 579 -4.10 -22.41 42.85
C LYS A 579 -3.88 -21.87 41.43
N GLN A 580 -2.68 -22.04 40.86
CA GLN A 580 -2.34 -21.60 39.51
C GLN A 580 -3.15 -22.28 38.38
N TYR A 581 -3.70 -23.47 38.62
CA TYR A 581 -4.45 -24.26 37.64
C TYR A 581 -5.90 -24.50 38.06
N SER A 582 -6.35 -23.94 39.17
CA SER A 582 -7.70 -24.14 39.69
C SER A 582 -8.80 -23.78 38.68
N GLU A 583 -8.61 -22.69 37.92
CA GLU A 583 -9.53 -22.28 36.85
C GLU A 583 -9.52 -23.21 35.62
N LEU A 584 -8.55 -24.13 35.55
CA LEU A 584 -8.40 -25.09 34.44
C LEU A 584 -8.83 -26.50 34.84
N GLU A 585 -9.43 -26.68 36.03
CA GLU A 585 -9.82 -27.98 36.58
C GLU A 585 -10.66 -28.80 35.61
N ASP A 586 -11.71 -28.20 35.03
CA ASP A 586 -12.58 -28.89 34.06
C ASP A 586 -11.81 -29.35 32.82
N SER A 587 -10.92 -28.52 32.30
CA SER A 587 -10.10 -28.84 31.12
C SER A 587 -9.12 -29.98 31.43
N VAL A 588 -8.50 -29.95 32.61
CA VAL A 588 -7.58 -31.00 33.09
C VAL A 588 -8.33 -32.31 33.30
N ASN A 589 -9.52 -32.27 33.92
CA ASN A 589 -10.35 -33.45 34.16
C ASN A 589 -10.79 -34.12 32.84
N LYS A 590 -11.20 -33.35 31.84
CA LYS A 590 -11.53 -33.87 30.50
C LYS A 590 -10.32 -34.50 29.83
N ALA A 591 -9.14 -33.90 29.95
CA ALA A 591 -7.90 -34.48 29.43
C ALA A 591 -7.56 -35.81 30.13
N ILE A 592 -7.68 -35.88 31.46
CA ILE A 592 -7.44 -37.11 32.25
C ILE A 592 -8.43 -38.21 31.85
N GLN A 593 -9.72 -37.88 31.68
CA GLN A 593 -10.73 -38.83 31.21
C GLN A 593 -10.36 -39.41 29.83
N PHE A 594 -9.92 -38.55 28.90
CA PHE A 594 -9.44 -39.00 27.60
C PHE A 594 -8.23 -39.93 27.72
N ILE A 595 -7.26 -39.56 28.55
CA ILE A 595 -6.00 -40.29 28.74
C ILE A 595 -6.22 -41.66 29.39
N ARG A 596 -7.11 -41.76 30.38
CA ARG A 596 -7.41 -43.00 31.11
C ARG A 596 -8.25 -43.99 30.32
N TYR A 597 -8.93 -43.57 29.26
CA TYR A 597 -9.83 -44.43 28.50
C TYR A 597 -9.05 -45.50 27.69
N PRO A 598 -9.22 -46.81 27.99
CA PRO A 598 -8.51 -47.88 27.29
C PRO A 598 -8.86 -48.03 25.80
N GLY A 599 -9.95 -47.42 25.35
CA GLY A 599 -10.28 -47.38 23.93
C GLY A 599 -9.36 -46.49 23.09
N HIS A 600 -8.67 -45.51 23.70
CA HIS A 600 -7.75 -44.63 22.96
C HIS A 600 -6.37 -45.25 22.84
N CYS A 601 -5.75 -45.11 21.67
CA CYS A 601 -4.40 -45.59 21.36
C CYS A 601 -3.52 -44.46 20.79
N LEU A 602 -2.30 -44.74 20.33
CA LEU A 602 -1.42 -43.71 19.75
C LEU A 602 -2.08 -42.90 18.63
N LYS A 603 -2.96 -43.53 17.83
CA LYS A 603 -3.69 -42.87 16.73
C LYS A 603 -4.66 -41.79 17.19
N ASP A 604 -5.02 -41.78 18.47
CA ASP A 604 -5.90 -40.79 19.07
C ASP A 604 -5.13 -39.59 19.66
N ALA A 605 -3.79 -39.57 19.58
CA ALA A 605 -2.99 -38.44 20.06
C ALA A 605 -3.37 -37.10 19.36
N PRO A 606 -3.60 -37.04 18.03
CA PRO A 606 -4.12 -35.83 17.39
C PRO A 606 -5.47 -35.38 17.97
N ARG A 607 -6.37 -36.33 18.29
CA ARG A 607 -7.69 -36.04 18.88
C ARG A 607 -7.59 -35.49 20.31
N LEU A 608 -6.62 -35.95 21.11
CA LEU A 608 -6.34 -35.35 22.41
C LEU A 608 -5.89 -33.90 22.27
N LEU A 609 -4.99 -33.61 21.32
CA LEU A 609 -4.52 -32.25 21.08
C LEU A 609 -5.64 -31.34 20.57
N ALA A 610 -6.52 -31.84 19.69
CA ALA A 610 -7.73 -31.16 19.25
C ALA A 610 -8.66 -30.82 20.43
N LEU A 611 -8.93 -31.80 21.30
CA LEU A 611 -9.72 -31.61 22.53
C LEU A 611 -9.13 -30.50 23.41
N LEU A 612 -7.81 -30.55 23.66
CA LEU A 612 -7.12 -29.57 24.48
C LEU A 612 -7.14 -28.17 23.85
N ALA A 613 -6.93 -28.06 22.54
CA ALA A 613 -7.04 -26.81 21.79
C ALA A 613 -8.45 -26.20 21.88
N ASN A 614 -9.50 -27.03 21.77
CA ASN A 614 -10.89 -26.62 21.91
C ASN A 614 -11.23 -26.11 23.32
N LEU A 615 -10.68 -26.76 24.35
CA LEU A 615 -10.97 -26.41 25.74
C LEU A 615 -10.20 -25.18 26.22
N LEU A 616 -8.96 -24.99 25.76
CA LEU A 616 -8.04 -24.01 26.34
C LEU A 616 -7.77 -22.79 25.43
N TYR A 617 -8.03 -22.92 24.13
CA TYR A 617 -7.77 -21.88 23.14
C TYR A 617 -8.95 -21.69 22.17
N PRO A 618 -10.21 -21.61 22.64
CA PRO A 618 -11.41 -21.61 21.77
C PRO A 618 -11.40 -20.47 20.74
N ASP A 619 -10.87 -19.31 21.10
CA ASP A 619 -10.87 -18.11 20.25
C ASP A 619 -9.76 -18.07 19.20
N VAL A 620 -8.84 -19.04 19.22
CA VAL A 620 -7.69 -19.07 18.30
C VAL A 620 -8.07 -19.72 16.97
N ARG A 621 -8.40 -18.90 15.97
CA ARG A 621 -9.00 -19.34 14.70
C ARG A 621 -8.09 -20.16 13.80
N TYR A 622 -6.78 -19.90 13.79
CA TYR A 622 -5.85 -20.70 12.97
C TYR A 622 -5.80 -22.18 13.39
N LEU A 623 -6.24 -22.51 14.61
CA LEU A 623 -6.35 -23.88 15.09
C LEU A 623 -7.57 -24.63 14.53
N ASN A 624 -8.51 -23.98 13.85
CA ASN A 624 -9.71 -24.64 13.32
C ASN A 624 -9.41 -25.84 12.42
N ILE A 625 -8.25 -25.86 11.75
CA ILE A 625 -7.82 -26.99 10.91
C ILE A 625 -7.52 -28.28 11.69
N ILE A 626 -7.28 -28.19 13.01
CA ILE A 626 -6.97 -29.34 13.87
C ILE A 626 -8.12 -29.66 14.84
N ARG A 627 -9.28 -29.02 14.71
CA ARG A 627 -10.42 -29.15 15.63
C ARG A 627 -11.40 -30.24 15.24
#